data_AF-A0A345NW42-F1
#
_entry.id   AF-A0A345NW42-F1
#
_cell.length_a   1.000
_cell.length_b   1.000
_cell.length_c   1.000
_cell.angle_alpha   90.00
_cell.angle_beta   90.00
_cell.angle_gamma   90.00
#
_symmetry.space_group_name_H-M   'P 1'
#
loop_
_entity.id
_entity.type
_entity.pdbx_description
1 polymer ?
#
loop_
_entity_poly.entity_id
_entity_poly.type
_entity_poly.pdbx_seq_one_letter_code
_entity_poly.pdbx_strand_id
1 'polypeptide(L)'
;MYKKLFLFIVVAAVLAGCTANKNTVANTPEEALELLHVEEGYAEVVKVYKIQEVNKDRVITVYKGLFDDKEEYFVANVENTDDSWVVTDAIGLGVPSAETVDEMTETATFEAGYVRRNSASNPNTKLVEIGDSKYRAWIKEK
;
A
#
# COMPACT_ATOMS: atom_id res chain seq x y z
N MET A 1 -43.08 -58.52 -10.61
CA MET A 1 -41.87 -58.34 -11.44
C MET A 1 -41.07 -57.17 -10.89
N TYR A 2 -39.79 -57.40 -10.64
CA TYR A 2 -38.82 -56.39 -10.20
C TYR A 2 -38.79 -55.18 -11.15
N LYS A 3 -38.62 -53.97 -10.60
CA LYS A 3 -37.50 -53.11 -11.00
C LYS A 3 -37.28 -51.96 -10.03
N LYS A 4 -36.03 -51.89 -9.58
CA LYS A 4 -35.40 -50.79 -8.85
C LYS A 4 -35.54 -49.49 -9.63
N LEU A 5 -35.69 -48.36 -8.94
CA LEU A 5 -34.94 -47.16 -9.35
C LEU A 5 -34.59 -46.33 -8.11
N PHE A 6 -33.29 -46.26 -7.88
CA PHE A 6 -32.58 -45.38 -6.96
C PHE A 6 -32.38 -44.05 -7.70
N LEU A 7 -32.71 -42.90 -7.11
CA LEU A 7 -32.25 -41.56 -7.51
C LEU A 7 -32.69 -40.59 -6.41
N PHE A 8 -31.82 -40.25 -5.43
CA PHE A 8 -30.89 -39.11 -5.41
C PHE A 8 -31.55 -37.77 -5.76
N ILE A 9 -31.11 -36.69 -5.07
CA ILE A 9 -31.37 -35.24 -5.30
C ILE A 9 -32.44 -34.68 -4.33
N VAL A 10 -32.24 -33.67 -3.47
CA VAL A 10 -31.32 -32.52 -3.44
C VAL A 10 -30.85 -32.28 -1.99
N VAL A 11 -29.54 -32.21 -1.74
CA VAL A 11 -29.00 -31.51 -0.56
C VAL A 11 -29.20 -30.02 -0.84
N ALA A 12 -30.07 -29.37 -0.08
CA ALA A 12 -30.16 -27.92 -0.06
C ALA A 12 -28.88 -27.38 0.61
N ALA A 13 -27.82 -27.25 -0.17
CA ALA A 13 -26.69 -26.41 0.20
C ALA A 13 -27.24 -24.98 0.23
N VAL A 14 -27.44 -24.47 1.44
CA VAL A 14 -27.60 -23.04 1.68
C VAL A 14 -26.33 -22.41 1.15
N LEU A 15 -26.40 -21.89 -0.07
CA LEU A 15 -25.50 -20.85 -0.51
C LEU A 15 -25.77 -19.69 0.44
N ALA A 16 -25.02 -19.63 1.53
CA ALA A 16 -24.60 -18.36 2.09
C ALA A 16 -23.78 -17.71 0.96
N GLY A 17 -24.50 -17.13 0.00
CA GLY A 17 -23.92 -16.24 -0.97
C GLY A 17 -23.32 -15.11 -0.16
N CYS A 18 -22.01 -15.10 -0.06
CA CYS A 18 -21.26 -13.90 0.26
C CYS A 18 -21.63 -12.86 -0.79
N THR A 19 -22.69 -12.08 -0.55
CA THR A 19 -22.84 -10.79 -1.22
C THR A 19 -21.98 -9.78 -0.46
N ALA A 20 -20.67 -9.97 -0.52
CA ALA A 20 -19.73 -8.88 -0.30
C ALA A 20 -19.64 -8.17 -1.65
N ASN A 21 -20.51 -7.17 -1.85
CA ASN A 21 -20.37 -6.23 -2.94
C ASN A 21 -19.08 -5.43 -2.70
N LYS A 22 -17.93 -5.94 -3.15
CA LYS A 22 -16.60 -5.31 -3.03
C LYS A 22 -16.22 -4.53 -4.29
N ASN A 23 -17.18 -3.88 -4.95
CA ASN A 23 -16.86 -2.93 -6.03
C ASN A 23 -16.54 -1.55 -5.44
N THR A 24 -15.56 -1.48 -4.54
CA THR A 24 -15.03 -0.19 -4.12
C THR A 24 -13.89 0.15 -5.08
N VAL A 25 -14.24 0.85 -6.16
CA VAL A 25 -13.29 1.38 -7.13
C VAL A 25 -12.73 2.68 -6.55
N ALA A 26 -11.40 2.84 -6.51
CA ALA A 26 -10.77 4.06 -6.06
C ALA A 26 -10.57 5.03 -7.25
N ASN A 27 -11.10 6.24 -7.11
CA ASN A 27 -11.04 7.29 -8.12
C ASN A 27 -9.83 8.22 -7.92
N THR A 28 -9.19 8.14 -6.75
CA THR A 28 -7.98 8.89 -6.41
C THR A 28 -6.91 7.98 -5.81
N PRO A 29 -5.62 8.39 -5.86
CA PRO A 29 -4.58 7.65 -5.16
C PRO A 29 -4.81 7.54 -3.64
N GLU A 30 -5.40 8.56 -3.02
CA GLU A 30 -5.76 8.57 -1.62
C GLU A 30 -6.82 7.52 -1.29
N GLU A 31 -7.87 7.43 -2.11
CA GLU A 31 -8.90 6.39 -1.96
C GLU A 31 -8.27 5.00 -2.08
N ALA A 32 -7.34 4.79 -3.01
CA ALA A 32 -6.65 3.51 -3.16
C ALA A 32 -5.82 3.14 -1.91
N LEU A 33 -5.22 4.13 -1.26
CA LEU A 33 -4.50 3.95 0.00
C LEU A 33 -5.45 3.67 1.18
N GLU A 34 -6.63 4.28 1.23
CA GLU A 34 -7.62 4.01 2.28
C GLU A 34 -8.27 2.62 2.15
N LEU A 35 -8.39 2.12 0.92
CA LEU A 35 -8.84 0.75 0.64
C LEU A 35 -7.78 -0.31 0.93
N LEU A 36 -6.54 0.10 1.19
CA LEU A 36 -5.47 -0.79 1.59
C LEU A 36 -5.85 -1.49 2.90
N HIS A 37 -6.06 -2.80 2.84
CA HIS A 37 -6.47 -3.58 4.00
C HIS A 37 -5.28 -4.33 4.60
N VAL A 38 -5.26 -4.43 5.94
CA VAL A 38 -4.22 -5.18 6.69
C VAL A 38 -4.16 -6.66 6.28
N GLU A 39 -5.28 -7.21 5.79
CA GLU A 39 -5.36 -8.59 5.26
C GLU A 39 -4.49 -8.81 4.01
N GLU A 40 -4.16 -7.75 3.26
CA GLU A 40 -3.25 -7.81 2.10
C GLU A 40 -1.77 -7.67 2.52
N GLY A 41 -1.49 -7.60 3.83
CA GLY A 41 -0.13 -7.49 4.37
C GLY A 41 0.42 -6.07 4.40
N TYR A 42 -0.44 -5.07 4.18
CA TYR A 42 -0.07 -3.66 4.16
C TYR A 42 -0.60 -2.90 5.39
N ALA A 43 -0.06 -1.71 5.67
CA ALA A 43 -0.38 -0.96 6.89
C ALA A 43 -1.65 -0.11 6.76
N GLU A 44 -2.51 -0.11 7.78
CA GLU A 44 -3.69 0.78 7.81
C GLU A 44 -3.22 2.25 7.76
N VAL A 45 -3.75 3.04 6.83
CA VAL A 45 -3.26 4.41 6.61
C VAL A 45 -3.71 5.34 7.73
N VAL A 46 -2.75 5.90 8.45
CA VAL A 46 -2.97 6.89 9.51
C VAL A 46 -2.84 8.32 8.99
N LYS A 47 -1.85 8.57 8.12
CA LYS A 47 -1.60 9.92 7.58
C LYS A 47 -0.78 9.89 6.30
N VAL A 48 -1.25 10.55 5.25
CA VAL A 48 -0.44 10.79 4.04
C VAL A 48 0.43 12.04 4.22
N TYR A 49 1.74 11.94 3.94
CA TYR A 49 2.69 13.07 3.96
C TYR A 49 2.93 13.66 2.58
N LYS A 50 3.03 12.79 1.57
CA LYS A 50 3.31 13.22 0.21
C LYS A 50 2.65 12.29 -0.77
N ILE A 51 2.12 12.88 -1.83
CA ILE A 51 1.83 12.22 -3.09
C ILE A 51 2.73 12.88 -4.12
N GLN A 52 3.63 12.09 -4.67
CA GLN A 52 4.55 12.51 -5.70
C GLN A 52 4.01 11.97 -7.02
N GLU A 53 3.51 12.87 -7.86
CA GLU A 53 3.17 12.52 -9.23
C GLU A 53 4.43 12.09 -9.97
N VAL A 54 4.38 10.88 -10.54
CA VAL A 54 5.40 10.35 -11.45
C VAL A 54 4.95 10.63 -12.88
N ASN A 55 3.70 10.28 -13.19
CA ASN A 55 3.02 10.62 -14.42
C ASN A 55 1.49 10.61 -14.19
N LYS A 56 0.71 10.80 -15.25
CA LYS A 56 -0.77 10.88 -15.18
C LYS A 56 -1.46 9.64 -14.60
N ASP A 57 -0.82 8.47 -14.68
CA ASP A 57 -1.39 7.19 -14.28
C ASP A 57 -0.60 6.57 -13.10
N ARG A 58 0.35 7.29 -12.50
CA ARG A 58 1.24 6.74 -11.47
C ARG A 58 1.68 7.79 -10.48
N VAL A 59 1.54 7.47 -9.20
CA VAL A 59 2.09 8.27 -8.10
C VAL A 59 2.87 7.40 -7.13
N ILE A 60 3.85 8.00 -6.45
CA ILE A 60 4.50 7.39 -5.28
C ILE A 60 4.11 8.20 -4.06
N THR A 61 3.60 7.53 -3.03
CA THR A 61 3.15 8.17 -1.79
C THR A 61 4.03 7.79 -0.61
N VAL A 62 4.24 8.75 0.29
CA VAL A 62 4.80 8.51 1.62
C VAL A 62 3.68 8.72 2.64
N TYR A 63 3.45 7.73 3.48
CA TYR A 63 2.41 7.78 4.50
C TYR A 63 2.89 7.17 5.82
N LYS A 64 2.21 7.53 6.91
CA LYS A 64 2.26 6.82 8.17
C LYS A 64 1.18 5.75 8.14
N GLY A 65 1.53 4.52 8.49
CA GLY A 65 0.60 3.42 8.61
C GLY A 65 0.71 2.73 9.97
N LEU A 66 -0.38 2.09 10.39
CA LEU A 66 -0.43 1.20 11.54
C LEU A 66 -0.27 -0.24 11.05
N PHE A 67 0.80 -0.90 11.48
CA PHE A 67 1.08 -2.30 11.16
C PHE A 67 1.53 -3.00 12.44
N ASP A 68 0.89 -4.13 12.80
CA ASP A 68 1.20 -4.87 14.04
C ASP A 68 1.21 -3.97 15.29
N ASP A 69 0.16 -3.16 15.46
CA ASP A 69 -0.02 -2.17 16.53
C ASP A 69 1.11 -1.11 16.64
N LYS A 70 1.91 -0.93 15.59
CA LYS A 70 3.00 0.06 15.52
C LYS A 70 2.76 1.04 14.40
N GLU A 71 2.91 2.32 14.72
CA GLU A 71 2.89 3.37 13.69
C GLU A 71 4.28 3.53 13.07
N GLU A 72 4.39 3.18 11.80
CA GLU A 72 5.62 3.25 11.03
C GLU A 72 5.40 4.06 9.74
N TYR A 73 6.47 4.41 9.04
CA TYR A 73 6.33 5.06 7.73
C TYR A 73 6.46 4.04 6.61
N PHE A 74 5.70 4.28 5.56
CA PHE A 74 5.59 3.43 4.40
C PHE A 74 5.71 4.27 3.13
N VAL A 75 6.13 3.61 2.07
CA VAL A 75 6.09 4.15 0.71
C VAL A 75 5.28 3.21 -0.14
N ALA A 76 4.35 3.74 -0.93
CA ALA A 76 3.55 2.96 -1.87
C ALA A 76 3.59 3.53 -3.27
N ASN A 77 3.65 2.64 -4.25
CA ASN A 77 3.41 2.90 -5.65
C ASN A 77 1.91 2.69 -5.92
N VAL A 78 1.26 3.70 -6.47
CA VAL A 78 -0.17 3.66 -6.77
C VAL A 78 -0.35 3.99 -8.24
N GLU A 79 -1.04 3.11 -8.96
CA GLU A 79 -1.22 3.19 -10.40
C GLU A 79 -2.69 3.23 -10.77
N ASN A 80 -3.02 4.01 -11.79
CA ASN A 80 -4.33 4.00 -12.40
C ASN A 80 -4.39 2.87 -13.45
N THR A 81 -5.20 1.86 -13.18
CA THR A 81 -5.49 0.73 -14.05
C THR A 81 -6.98 0.72 -14.36
N ASP A 82 -7.35 0.79 -15.65
CA ASP A 82 -8.74 0.76 -16.10
C ASP A 82 -9.64 1.78 -15.37
N ASP A 83 -9.18 3.03 -15.26
CA ASP A 83 -9.84 4.14 -14.56
C ASP A 83 -9.99 3.94 -13.04
N SER A 84 -9.27 2.97 -12.44
CA SER A 84 -9.20 2.73 -11.00
C SER A 84 -7.78 2.88 -10.48
N TRP A 85 -7.59 3.65 -9.41
CA TRP A 85 -6.32 3.67 -8.69
C TRP A 85 -6.17 2.41 -7.83
N VAL A 86 -4.98 1.81 -7.86
CA VAL A 86 -4.67 0.59 -7.13
C VAL A 86 -3.25 0.70 -6.57
N VAL A 87 -3.05 0.25 -5.33
CA VAL A 87 -1.71 0.12 -4.76
C VAL A 87 -1.06 -1.13 -5.35
N THR A 88 0.01 -0.96 -6.11
CA THR A 88 0.69 -2.07 -6.80
C THR A 88 1.93 -2.56 -6.07
N ASP A 89 2.61 -1.67 -5.34
CA ASP A 89 3.70 -2.01 -4.43
C ASP A 89 3.58 -1.13 -3.18
N ALA A 90 3.87 -1.69 -2.00
CA ALA A 90 4.10 -0.90 -0.81
C ALA A 90 5.15 -1.55 0.08
N ILE A 91 5.93 -0.73 0.76
CA ILE A 91 7.00 -1.21 1.63
C ILE A 91 7.15 -0.33 2.87
N GLY A 92 7.40 -0.98 4.01
CA GLY A 92 7.66 -0.31 5.28
C GLY A 92 9.10 0.17 5.34
N LEU A 93 9.28 1.44 5.71
CA LEU A 93 10.57 2.00 6.08
C LEU A 93 10.86 1.83 7.59
N GLY A 94 9.86 1.42 8.38
CA GLY A 94 9.94 1.37 9.83
C GLY A 94 9.97 2.77 10.47
N VAL A 95 10.45 2.85 11.70
CA VAL A 95 10.65 4.12 12.41
C VAL A 95 12.05 4.67 12.10
N PRO A 96 12.21 5.96 11.76
CA PRO A 96 13.52 6.53 11.51
C PRO A 96 14.37 6.55 12.79
N SER A 97 15.58 6.03 12.69
CA SER A 97 16.55 5.94 13.79
C SER A 97 17.97 6.19 13.28
N ALA A 98 18.95 6.19 14.18
CA ALA A 98 20.35 6.27 13.76
C ALA A 98 20.82 5.00 13.03
N GLU A 99 20.13 3.88 13.21
CA GLU A 99 20.46 2.60 12.59
C GLU A 99 19.82 2.50 11.19
N THR A 100 18.62 3.04 11.01
CA THR A 100 17.87 2.97 9.74
C THR A 100 18.13 4.14 8.79
N VAL A 101 18.91 5.17 9.21
CA VAL A 101 19.13 6.39 8.40
C VAL A 101 19.95 6.17 7.13
N ASP A 102 20.76 5.11 7.08
CA ASP A 102 21.57 4.79 5.91
C ASP A 102 21.09 3.49 5.25
N GLU A 103 19.98 2.93 5.73
CA GLU A 103 19.34 1.77 5.13
C GLU A 103 18.48 2.19 3.94
N MET A 104 18.58 1.38 2.88
CA MET A 104 17.76 1.51 1.69
C MET A 104 16.87 0.29 1.60
N THR A 105 15.62 0.55 1.23
CA THR A 105 14.64 -0.45 0.89
C THR A 105 14.21 -0.25 -0.55
N GLU A 106 13.92 -1.34 -1.26
CA GLU A 106 13.60 -1.28 -2.68
C GLU A 106 12.42 -2.18 -3.05
N THR A 107 11.68 -1.74 -4.06
CA THR A 107 10.68 -2.52 -4.78
C THR A 107 11.09 -2.63 -6.25
N ALA A 108 10.23 -3.21 -7.08
CA ALA A 108 10.39 -3.19 -8.53
C ALA A 108 10.29 -1.76 -9.11
N THR A 109 9.58 -0.85 -8.44
CA THR A 109 9.16 0.44 -8.98
C THR A 109 9.88 1.63 -8.36
N PHE A 110 10.46 1.48 -7.16
CA PHE A 110 11.19 2.56 -6.49
C PHE A 110 12.21 2.05 -5.46
N GLU A 111 13.06 2.96 -5.01
CA GLU A 111 13.93 2.85 -3.83
C GLU A 111 13.52 3.94 -2.84
N ALA A 112 13.60 3.64 -1.55
CA ALA A 112 13.31 4.59 -0.50
C ALA A 112 14.13 4.32 0.76
N GLY A 113 14.27 5.35 1.58
CA GLY A 113 14.96 5.27 2.85
C GLY A 113 14.87 6.57 3.62
N TYR A 114 15.69 6.68 4.65
CA TYR A 114 15.78 7.90 5.45
C TYR A 114 17.05 8.68 5.16
N VAL A 115 17.02 9.94 5.55
CA VAL A 115 18.21 10.78 5.61
C VAL A 115 18.03 11.77 6.75
N ARG A 116 19.13 12.23 7.36
CA ARG A 116 19.06 13.33 8.32
C ARG A 116 18.50 14.59 7.66
N ARG A 117 17.69 15.35 8.40
CA ARG A 117 17.06 16.58 7.94
C ARG A 117 18.05 17.61 7.41
N ASN A 118 19.27 17.65 7.96
CA ASN A 118 20.30 18.60 7.55
C ASN A 118 21.23 18.07 6.43
N SER A 119 21.00 16.86 5.93
CA SER A 119 21.80 16.34 4.82
C SER A 119 21.54 17.09 3.52
N ALA A 120 22.57 17.18 2.70
CA ALA A 120 22.48 17.79 1.38
C ALA A 120 21.46 17.05 0.49
N SER A 121 20.73 17.81 -0.31
CA SER A 121 19.81 17.24 -1.30
C SER A 121 20.58 16.51 -2.39
N ASN A 122 20.14 15.30 -2.73
CA ASN A 122 20.64 14.57 -3.88
C ASN A 122 19.70 14.78 -5.07
N PRO A 123 20.17 15.25 -6.24
CA PRO A 123 19.33 15.55 -7.40
C PRO A 123 18.57 14.33 -7.94
N ASN A 124 19.07 13.12 -7.66
CA ASN A 124 18.49 11.85 -8.12
C ASN A 124 17.42 11.30 -7.16
N THR A 125 17.12 12.02 -6.07
CA THR A 125 16.15 11.60 -5.06
C THR A 125 15.18 12.74 -4.75
N LYS A 126 13.96 12.41 -4.37
CA LYS A 126 12.97 13.36 -3.85
C LYS A 126 12.93 13.24 -2.33
N LEU A 127 13.13 14.36 -1.64
CA LEU A 127 13.03 14.41 -0.18
C LEU A 127 11.60 14.75 0.24
N VAL A 128 11.13 14.04 1.26
CA VAL A 128 9.79 14.19 1.84
C VAL A 128 9.92 14.50 3.32
N GLU A 129 9.33 15.62 3.73
CA GLU A 129 9.17 15.92 5.14
C GLU A 129 8.15 14.94 5.75
N ILE A 130 8.60 14.24 6.78
CA ILE A 130 7.79 13.33 7.58
C ILE A 130 7.57 13.97 8.96
N GLY A 131 6.74 13.35 9.81
CA GLY A 131 6.42 13.85 11.14
C GLY A 131 7.59 13.86 12.13
N ASP A 132 8.78 13.43 11.70
CA ASP A 132 9.99 13.39 12.52
C ASP A 132 10.76 14.72 12.50
N SER A 133 11.42 15.05 13.62
CA SER A 133 12.15 16.31 13.77
C SER A 133 13.60 16.27 13.26
N LYS A 134 14.17 15.07 13.11
CA LYS A 134 15.58 14.81 12.80
C LYS A 134 15.78 14.19 11.42
N TYR A 135 14.76 13.51 10.88
CA TYR A 135 14.86 12.75 9.64
C TYR A 135 13.85 13.18 8.59
N ARG A 136 14.17 12.86 7.33
CA ARG A 136 13.30 12.98 6.16
C ARG A 136 13.30 11.65 5.43
N ALA A 137 12.21 11.31 4.77
CA ALA A 137 12.21 10.20 3.83
C ALA A 137 12.78 10.68 2.49
N TRP A 138 13.47 9.81 1.76
CA TRP A 138 13.84 10.05 0.37
C TRP A 138 13.27 8.95 -0.51
N ILE A 139 12.96 9.30 -1.75
CA ILE A 139 12.42 8.39 -2.76
C ILE A 139 13.26 8.55 -4.03
N LYS A 140 13.58 7.43 -4.68
CA LYS A 140 14.16 7.38 -6.02
C LYS A 140 13.33 6.44 -6.88
N GLU A 141 12.81 6.95 -7.98
CA GLU A 141 12.09 6.15 -8.97
C GLU A 141 13.06 5.20 -9.71
N LYS A 142 12.57 4.02 -10.11
CA LYS A 142 13.27 3.07 -10.99
C LYS A 142 12.70 3.09 -12.41
#